data_AF-B9TE61-F1
#
_entry.id   AF-B9TE61-F1
#
_cell.length_a   1.000
_cell.length_b   1.000
_cell.length_c   1.000
_cell.angle_alpha   90.00
_cell.angle_beta   90.00
_cell.angle_gamma   90.00
#
_symmetry.space_group_name_H-M   'P 1'
#
loop_
_entity.id
_entity.type
_entity.pdbx_description
1 polymer ?
#
loop_
_entity_poly.entity_id
_entity_poly.type
_entity_poly.pdbx_seq_one_letter_code
_entity_poly.pdbx_strand_id
1 'polypeptide(L)'
;MVSTLTSVRDSLLYSANEKDQEGNYVFSGTATSTKAITYDDTQPVGSRYTFTGNTNQQKSVVGNGISQTVNVDVSGLESLLNKLDTAINALSQPTVSPGDPAVRTAITDAMDGSGTTLELIAGKIASFGGAQNVMDTLNGNHANVSLSNQNAIFELGSLDYGQATVELNGYNTALQASYKAYSKISGLSLFNIL
;
A
#
# COMPACT_ATOMS: atom_id res chain seq x y z
N MET A 1 26.22 -1.59 30.09
CA MET A 1 26.77 -2.02 28.79
C MET A 1 26.05 -3.28 28.31
N VAL A 2 26.12 -4.40 29.05
CA VAL A 2 25.36 -5.61 28.71
C VAL A 2 23.84 -5.35 28.70
N SER A 3 23.32 -4.73 29.76
CA SER A 3 21.88 -4.42 29.90
C SER A 3 21.31 -3.59 28.74
N THR A 4 22.08 -2.62 28.23
CA THR A 4 21.66 -1.75 27.12
C THR A 4 21.65 -2.50 25.79
N LEU A 5 22.67 -3.34 25.53
CA LEU A 5 22.69 -4.17 24.31
C LEU A 5 21.56 -5.19 24.30
N THR A 6 21.29 -5.83 25.45
CA THR A 6 20.17 -6.75 25.61
C THR A 6 18.84 -6.04 25.32
N SER A 7 18.63 -4.85 25.89
CA SER A 7 17.40 -4.07 25.65
C SER A 7 17.22 -3.68 24.18
N VAL A 8 18.29 -3.31 23.48
CA VAL A 8 18.24 -2.98 22.04
C VAL A 8 17.91 -4.23 21.22
N ARG A 9 18.58 -5.35 21.47
CA ARG A 9 18.33 -6.62 20.79
C ARG A 9 16.88 -7.08 20.96
N ASP A 10 16.36 -7.01 22.19
CA ASP A 10 14.99 -7.44 22.49
C ASP A 10 13.96 -6.48 21.85
N SER A 11 14.24 -5.18 21.81
CA SER A 11 13.42 -4.20 21.09
C SER A 11 13.41 -4.46 19.57
N LEU A 12 14.56 -4.77 18.98
CA LEU A 12 14.67 -5.14 17.56
C LEU A 12 13.90 -6.42 17.25
N LEU A 13 14.00 -7.44 18.11
CA LEU A 13 13.22 -8.68 17.96
C LEU A 13 11.72 -8.42 18.06
N TYR A 14 11.30 -7.54 18.98
CA TYR A 14 9.90 -7.15 19.12
C TYR A 14 9.39 -6.44 17.87
N SER A 15 10.13 -5.44 17.37
CA SER A 15 9.77 -4.70 16.15
C SER A 15 9.75 -5.61 14.92
N ALA A 16 10.70 -6.53 14.79
CA ALA A 16 10.71 -7.53 13.72
C ALA A 16 9.47 -8.44 13.72
N ASN A 17 8.88 -8.65 14.89
CA ASN A 17 7.70 -9.49 15.11
C ASN A 17 6.45 -8.66 15.41
N GLU A 18 6.42 -7.41 14.95
CA GLU A 18 5.25 -6.54 15.10
C GLU A 18 4.04 -7.13 14.36
N LYS A 19 2.86 -6.89 14.91
CA LYS A 19 1.58 -7.39 14.38
C LYS A 19 0.72 -6.22 13.92
N ASP A 20 -0.06 -6.47 12.87
CA ASP A 20 -1.13 -5.57 12.46
C ASP A 20 -2.34 -5.64 13.43
N GLN A 21 -3.36 -4.83 13.15
CA GLN A 21 -4.61 -4.79 13.94
C GLN A 21 -5.42 -6.10 13.84
N GLU A 22 -5.14 -6.92 12.83
CA GLU A 22 -5.79 -8.21 12.58
C GLU A 22 -5.01 -9.38 13.23
N GLY A 23 -3.86 -9.08 13.87
CA GLY A 23 -3.03 -10.04 14.59
C GLY A 23 -1.99 -10.76 13.73
N ASN A 24 -1.81 -10.35 12.48
CA ASN A 24 -0.85 -10.91 11.53
C ASN A 24 0.52 -10.26 11.64
N TYR A 25 1.59 -11.02 11.40
CA TYR A 25 2.96 -10.52 11.40
C TYR A 25 3.30 -9.77 10.11
N VAL A 26 3.58 -8.47 10.23
CA VAL A 26 3.77 -7.57 9.07
C VAL A 26 5.09 -7.78 8.31
N PHE A 27 6.09 -8.38 8.97
CA PHE A 27 7.45 -8.57 8.42
C PHE A 27 7.80 -10.02 8.09
N SER A 28 6.81 -10.92 8.11
CA SER A 28 6.97 -12.37 7.89
C SER A 28 6.87 -12.80 6.42
N GLY A 29 6.86 -11.85 5.48
CA GLY A 29 6.61 -12.11 4.07
C GLY A 29 5.14 -12.41 3.80
N THR A 30 4.85 -13.59 3.24
CA THR A 30 3.48 -14.10 3.05
C THR A 30 3.04 -15.06 4.16
N ALA A 31 3.97 -15.46 5.04
CA ALA A 31 3.68 -16.34 6.16
C ALA A 31 3.13 -15.55 7.37
N THR A 32 2.06 -14.78 7.13
CA THR A 32 1.48 -13.78 8.04
C THR A 32 1.05 -14.33 9.40
N SER A 33 0.76 -15.63 9.50
CA SER A 33 0.41 -16.30 10.75
C SER A 33 1.63 -16.76 11.58
N THR A 34 2.85 -16.63 11.04
CA THR A 34 4.09 -17.08 11.68
C THR A 34 4.97 -15.89 12.07
N LYS A 35 5.68 -16.01 13.18
CA LYS A 35 6.68 -15.01 13.60
C LYS A 35 7.72 -14.84 12.49
N ALA A 36 8.11 -13.60 12.20
CA ALA A 36 9.17 -13.34 11.24
C ALA A 36 10.52 -13.90 11.73
N ILE A 37 10.81 -13.71 13.03
CA ILE A 37 12.03 -14.21 13.67
C ILE A 37 11.68 -15.01 14.92
N THR A 38 12.19 -16.23 15.01
CA THR A 38 12.04 -17.11 16.17
C THR A 38 13.34 -17.12 16.98
N TYR A 39 13.20 -17.14 18.30
CA TYR A 39 14.30 -17.34 19.26
C TYR A 39 14.27 -18.77 19.77
N ASP A 40 15.41 -19.46 19.70
CA ASP A 40 15.63 -20.80 20.24
C ASP A 40 16.85 -20.80 21.18
N ASP A 41 16.61 -21.02 22.48
CA ASP A 41 17.66 -21.02 23.51
C ASP A 41 18.49 -22.32 23.51
N THR A 42 18.06 -23.35 22.78
CA THR A 42 18.79 -24.62 22.65
C THR A 42 19.94 -24.54 21.65
N GLN A 43 19.96 -23.50 20.81
CA GLN A 43 20.99 -23.27 19.81
C GLN A 43 22.24 -22.60 20.40
N PRO A 44 23.42 -22.81 19.78
CA PRO A 44 24.64 -22.14 20.21
C PRO A 44 24.49 -20.61 20.13
N VAL A 45 25.20 -19.92 21.02
CA VAL A 45 25.28 -18.45 21.03
C VAL A 45 25.70 -17.97 19.64
N GLY A 46 24.98 -17.00 19.09
CA GLY A 46 25.18 -16.53 17.71
C GLY A 46 24.45 -17.34 16.65
N SER A 47 23.58 -18.28 17.01
CA SER A 47 22.64 -18.94 16.08
C SER A 47 21.23 -19.12 16.67
N ARG A 48 20.94 -18.39 17.75
CA ARG A 48 19.65 -18.47 18.47
C ARG A 48 18.50 -17.79 17.75
N TYR A 49 18.81 -16.86 16.86
CA TYR A 49 17.82 -16.13 16.07
C TYR A 49 17.78 -16.69 14.66
N THR A 50 16.60 -17.13 14.24
CA THR A 50 16.37 -17.68 12.89
C THR A 50 15.17 -16.99 12.24
N PHE A 51 15.35 -16.56 10.99
CA PHE A 51 14.24 -16.07 10.18
C PHE A 51 13.33 -17.25 9.81
N THR A 52 12.13 -17.28 10.37
CA THR A 52 11.13 -18.35 10.19
C THR A 52 10.03 -17.94 9.21
N GLY A 53 10.01 -16.68 8.79
CA GLY A 53 9.13 -16.19 7.74
C GLY A 53 9.54 -16.70 6.34
N ASN A 54 8.95 -16.09 5.31
CA ASN A 54 9.37 -16.33 3.93
C ASN A 54 9.68 -15.02 3.20
N THR A 55 10.39 -15.14 2.07
CA THR A 55 10.75 -14.00 1.21
C THR A 55 9.79 -13.84 0.02
N ASN A 56 8.63 -14.51 0.09
CA ASN A 56 7.63 -14.43 -0.96
C ASN A 56 6.96 -13.05 -0.96
N GLN A 57 6.59 -12.59 -2.15
CA GLN A 57 5.99 -11.28 -2.35
C GLN A 57 4.48 -11.42 -2.51
N GLN A 58 3.74 -10.68 -1.72
CA GLN A 58 2.31 -10.44 -1.91
C GLN A 58 2.15 -9.31 -2.90
N LYS A 59 1.56 -9.60 -4.05
CA LYS A 59 1.31 -8.63 -5.11
C LYS A 59 -0.16 -8.23 -5.10
N SER A 60 -0.43 -6.92 -5.08
CA SER A 60 -1.76 -6.35 -5.26
C SER A 60 -1.88 -5.70 -6.63
N VAL A 61 -2.99 -5.94 -7.32
CA VAL A 61 -3.28 -5.34 -8.63
C VAL A 61 -3.82 -3.93 -8.39
N VAL A 62 -3.11 -2.93 -8.89
CA VAL A 62 -3.43 -1.50 -8.66
C VAL A 62 -3.81 -0.76 -9.95
N GLY A 63 -3.79 -1.46 -11.08
CA GLY A 63 -4.21 -0.95 -12.37
C GLY A 63 -4.19 -2.06 -13.42
N ASN A 64 -4.64 -1.74 -14.63
CA ASN A 64 -4.63 -2.69 -15.73
C ASN A 64 -3.20 -3.11 -16.07
N GLY A 65 -2.84 -4.35 -15.75
CA GLY A 65 -1.49 -4.90 -15.96
C GLY A 65 -0.42 -4.39 -14.97
N ILE A 66 -0.80 -3.66 -13.92
CA ILE A 66 0.14 -3.12 -12.92
C ILE A 66 -0.11 -3.79 -11.58
N SER A 67 0.89 -4.50 -11.08
CA SER A 67 0.88 -5.14 -9.77
C SER A 67 2.02 -4.61 -8.92
N GLN A 68 1.73 -4.29 -7.66
CA GLN A 68 2.72 -3.81 -6.70
C GLN A 68 2.87 -4.78 -5.55
N THR A 69 4.12 -4.99 -5.11
CA THR A 69 4.41 -5.75 -3.90
C THR A 69 4.02 -4.92 -2.67
N VAL A 70 3.17 -5.48 -1.80
CA VAL A 70 2.59 -4.79 -0.65
C VAL A 70 3.14 -5.25 0.71
N ASN A 71 3.97 -6.29 0.72
CA ASN A 71 4.57 -6.84 1.94
C ASN A 71 6.09 -6.60 2.00
N VAL A 72 6.64 -6.71 3.20
CA VAL A 72 8.09 -6.64 3.46
C VAL A 72 8.49 -7.87 4.26
N ASP A 73 9.66 -8.38 3.97
CA ASP A 73 10.37 -9.32 4.82
C ASP A 73 11.55 -8.61 5.53
N VAL A 74 11.88 -9.09 6.73
CA VAL A 74 13.08 -8.69 7.48
C VAL A 74 14.20 -9.73 7.39
N SER A 75 14.26 -10.49 6.28
CA SER A 75 15.32 -11.47 6.05
C SER A 75 16.69 -10.77 6.10
N GLY A 76 17.62 -11.31 6.89
CA GLY A 76 18.94 -10.74 7.15
C GLY A 76 19.06 -10.06 8.52
N LEU A 77 17.94 -9.67 9.15
CA LEU A 77 17.94 -9.07 10.50
C LEU A 77 18.38 -10.09 11.57
N GLU A 78 18.15 -11.38 11.34
CA GLU A 78 18.62 -12.47 12.21
C GLU A 78 20.15 -12.47 12.37
N SER A 79 20.89 -12.04 11.34
CA SER A 79 22.35 -11.92 11.40
C SER A 79 22.80 -10.90 12.44
N LEU A 80 22.16 -9.73 12.50
CA LEU A 80 22.43 -8.73 13.53
C LEU A 80 22.04 -9.24 14.92
N LEU A 81 20.87 -9.87 15.07
CA LEU A 81 20.42 -10.40 16.35
C LEU A 81 21.40 -11.45 16.90
N ASN A 82 21.92 -12.32 16.02
CA ASN A 82 22.94 -13.30 16.36
C ASN A 82 24.29 -12.65 16.71
N LYS A 83 24.73 -11.62 15.96
CA LYS A 83 25.95 -10.87 16.29
C LYS A 83 25.84 -10.13 17.63
N LEU A 84 24.68 -9.54 17.92
CA LEU A 84 24.38 -8.92 19.22
C LEU A 84 24.37 -9.96 20.34
N ASP A 85 23.85 -11.16 20.10
CA ASP A 85 23.86 -12.26 21.07
C ASP A 85 25.29 -12.69 21.44
N THR A 86 26.16 -12.83 20.43
CA THR A 86 27.59 -13.11 20.64
C THR A 86 28.28 -11.99 21.43
N ALA A 87 28.02 -10.73 21.09
CA ALA A 87 28.58 -9.58 21.81
C ALA A 87 28.09 -9.51 23.26
N ILE A 88 26.80 -9.74 23.50
CA ILE A 88 26.21 -9.80 24.84
C ILE A 88 26.85 -10.92 25.65
N ASN A 89 27.01 -12.12 25.07
CA ASN A 89 27.63 -13.25 25.77
C ASN A 89 29.09 -12.95 26.13
N ALA A 90 29.88 -12.44 25.19
CA ALA A 90 31.29 -12.09 25.42
C ALA A 90 31.44 -11.03 26.52
N LEU A 91 30.54 -10.05 26.58
CA LEU A 91 30.54 -8.99 27.60
C LEU A 91 29.96 -9.42 28.96
N SER A 92 29.25 -10.55 29.01
CA SER A 92 28.62 -11.06 30.23
C SER A 92 29.52 -12.01 31.03
N GLN A 93 30.65 -12.43 30.47
CA GLN A 93 31.57 -13.33 31.17
C GLN A 93 32.17 -12.65 32.42
N PRO A 94 32.34 -13.33 33.56
CA PRO A 94 32.88 -12.70 34.77
C PRO A 94 34.36 -12.30 34.67
N THR A 95 35.10 -12.83 33.69
CA THR A 95 36.55 -12.68 33.54
C THR A 95 36.96 -11.76 32.39
N VAL A 96 36.06 -10.91 31.88
CA VAL A 96 36.37 -10.07 30.70
C VAL A 96 37.47 -9.05 31.00
N SER A 97 38.55 -9.10 30.23
CA SER A 97 39.54 -8.04 30.17
C SER A 97 39.27 -7.16 28.95
N PRO A 98 39.32 -5.82 29.05
CA PRO A 98 39.18 -4.91 27.90
C PRO A 98 40.19 -5.16 26.76
N GLY A 99 41.28 -5.89 27.05
CA GLY A 99 42.29 -6.28 26.07
C GLY A 99 42.05 -7.61 25.36
N ASP A 100 40.98 -8.35 25.70
CA ASP A 100 40.68 -9.64 25.09
C ASP A 100 40.33 -9.48 23.59
N PRO A 101 41.11 -10.06 22.67
CA PRO A 101 40.82 -10.01 21.24
C PRO A 101 39.41 -10.52 20.90
N ALA A 102 38.89 -11.52 21.61
CA ALA A 102 37.57 -12.10 21.33
C ALA A 102 36.44 -11.10 21.59
N VAL A 103 36.56 -10.29 22.65
CA VAL A 103 35.57 -9.28 23.02
C VAL A 103 35.60 -8.12 22.03
N ARG A 104 36.80 -7.71 21.62
CA ARG A 104 36.96 -6.67 20.58
C ARG A 104 36.35 -7.10 19.26
N THR A 105 36.61 -8.33 18.82
CA THR A 105 36.02 -8.89 17.61
C THR A 105 34.49 -8.95 17.71
N ALA A 106 33.93 -9.42 18.81
CA ALA A 106 32.47 -9.50 18.97
C ALA A 106 31.79 -8.12 18.92
N ILE A 107 32.42 -7.09 19.48
CA ILE A 107 31.92 -5.70 19.40
C ILE A 107 32.02 -5.17 17.96
N THR A 108 33.17 -5.37 17.29
CA THR A 108 33.34 -4.96 15.89
C THR A 108 32.34 -5.67 14.98
N ASP A 109 32.13 -6.97 15.15
CA ASP A 109 31.15 -7.74 14.38
C ASP A 109 29.72 -7.25 14.58
N ALA A 110 29.35 -6.84 15.80
CA ALA A 110 28.05 -6.25 16.09
C ALA A 110 27.90 -4.85 15.48
N MET A 111 28.96 -4.04 15.47
CA MET A 111 28.97 -2.73 14.80
C MET A 111 28.84 -2.89 13.29
N ASP A 112 29.61 -3.78 12.68
CA ASP A 112 29.54 -4.07 11.23
C ASP A 112 28.17 -4.65 10.85
N GLY A 113 27.64 -5.57 11.67
CA GLY A 113 26.29 -6.10 11.49
C GLY A 113 25.20 -5.03 11.57
N SER A 114 25.38 -4.02 12.42
CA SER A 114 24.48 -2.87 12.50
C SER A 114 24.53 -2.05 11.22
N GLY A 115 25.73 -1.78 10.69
CA GLY A 115 25.92 -1.12 9.40
C GLY A 115 25.22 -1.84 8.26
N THR A 116 25.44 -3.16 8.13
CA THR A 116 24.76 -3.99 7.12
C THR A 116 23.25 -3.98 7.28
N THR A 117 22.74 -3.99 8.51
CA THR A 117 21.29 -3.96 8.77
C THR A 117 20.68 -2.60 8.42
N LEU A 118 21.38 -1.51 8.69
CA LEU A 118 20.95 -0.17 8.28
C LEU A 118 20.87 -0.05 6.75
N GLU A 119 21.84 -0.61 6.02
CA GLU A 119 21.81 -0.67 4.55
C GLU A 119 20.64 -1.52 4.04
N LEU A 120 20.40 -2.68 4.65
CA LEU A 120 19.25 -3.54 4.34
C LEU A 120 17.93 -2.78 4.52
N ILE A 121 17.74 -2.14 5.68
CA ILE A 121 16.52 -1.37 5.99
C ILE A 121 16.38 -0.19 5.03
N ALA A 122 17.47 0.55 4.76
CA ALA A 122 17.45 1.65 3.80
C ALA A 122 17.04 1.18 2.39
N GLY A 123 17.52 0.00 1.95
CA GLY A 123 17.11 -0.63 0.70
C GLY A 123 15.61 -0.96 0.67
N LYS A 124 15.08 -1.53 1.76
CA LYS A 124 13.63 -1.80 1.88
C LYS A 124 12.82 -0.50 1.86
N ILE A 125 13.23 0.53 2.60
CA ILE A 125 12.59 1.86 2.62
C ILE A 125 12.60 2.48 1.21
N ALA A 126 13.72 2.41 0.49
CA ALA A 126 13.82 2.94 -0.87
C ALA A 126 12.86 2.21 -1.84
N SER A 127 12.74 0.90 -1.73
CA SER A 127 11.77 0.11 -2.51
C SER A 127 10.33 0.53 -2.19
N PHE A 128 10.00 0.78 -0.91
CA PHE A 128 8.69 1.27 -0.50
C PHE A 128 8.41 2.68 -1.00
N GLY A 129 9.39 3.58 -0.94
CA GLY A 129 9.27 4.92 -1.52
C GLY A 129 9.03 4.88 -3.03
N GLY A 130 9.71 3.97 -3.74
CA GLY A 130 9.44 3.72 -5.16
C GLY A 130 8.02 3.25 -5.43
N ALA A 131 7.53 2.30 -4.62
CA ALA A 131 6.14 1.83 -4.70
C ALA A 131 5.13 2.96 -4.43
N GLN A 132 5.38 3.80 -3.44
CA GLN A 132 4.52 4.95 -3.12
C GLN A 132 4.44 5.93 -4.29
N ASN A 133 5.56 6.26 -4.93
CA ASN A 133 5.57 7.13 -6.10
C ASN A 133 4.74 6.57 -7.27
N VAL A 134 4.79 5.26 -7.48
CA VAL A 134 3.95 4.58 -8.48
C VAL A 134 2.47 4.70 -8.10
N MET A 135 2.11 4.48 -6.84
CA MET A 135 0.73 4.62 -6.35
C MET A 135 0.20 6.03 -6.49
N ASP A 136 1.00 7.04 -6.15
CA ASP A 136 0.61 8.45 -6.25
C ASP A 136 0.35 8.83 -7.72
N THR A 137 1.19 8.35 -8.63
CA THR A 137 1.01 8.54 -10.09
C THR A 137 -0.28 7.86 -10.57
N LEU A 138 -0.53 6.62 -10.14
CA LEU A 138 -1.74 5.88 -10.50
C LEU A 138 -3.00 6.56 -9.96
N ASN A 139 -2.95 7.07 -8.73
CA ASN A 139 -4.05 7.80 -8.13
C ASN A 139 -4.39 9.08 -8.93
N GLY A 140 -3.37 9.84 -9.34
CA GLY A 140 -3.56 11.00 -10.23
C GLY A 140 -4.18 10.62 -11.59
N ASN A 141 -3.71 9.53 -12.19
CA ASN A 141 -4.27 9.03 -13.45
C ASN A 141 -5.73 8.59 -13.30
N HIS A 142 -6.07 7.87 -12.22
CA HIS A 142 -7.45 7.48 -11.93
C HIS A 142 -8.36 8.69 -11.71
N ALA A 143 -7.88 9.75 -11.05
CA ALA A 143 -8.64 11.00 -10.91
C ALA A 143 -8.93 11.65 -12.28
N ASN A 144 -7.94 11.68 -13.17
CA ASN A 144 -8.09 12.22 -14.53
C ASN A 144 -9.07 11.40 -15.37
N VAL A 145 -8.97 10.06 -15.34
CA VAL A 145 -9.92 9.17 -16.03
C VAL A 145 -11.34 9.35 -15.50
N SER A 146 -11.49 9.43 -14.17
CA SER A 146 -12.78 9.68 -13.55
C SER A 146 -13.39 11.01 -14.00
N LEU A 147 -12.60 12.08 -14.08
CA LEU A 147 -13.04 13.38 -14.59
C LEU A 147 -13.43 13.31 -16.06
N SER A 148 -12.62 12.67 -16.90
CA SER A 148 -12.92 12.49 -18.32
C SER A 148 -14.22 11.70 -18.54
N ASN A 149 -14.45 10.65 -17.74
CA ASN A 149 -15.68 9.89 -17.78
C ASN A 149 -16.89 10.72 -17.34
N GLN A 150 -16.74 11.54 -16.29
CA GLN A 150 -17.80 12.45 -15.84
C GLN A 150 -18.16 13.49 -16.93
N ASN A 151 -17.17 14.06 -17.61
CA ASN A 151 -17.41 14.98 -18.72
C ASN A 151 -18.10 14.28 -19.90
N ALA A 152 -17.68 13.07 -20.27
CA ALA A 152 -18.33 12.30 -21.33
C ALA A 152 -19.79 11.95 -20.99
N ILE A 153 -20.07 11.55 -19.74
CA ILE A 153 -21.44 11.31 -19.26
C ILE A 153 -22.26 12.60 -19.34
N PHE A 154 -21.67 13.74 -18.94
CA PHE A 154 -22.34 15.02 -19.01
C PHE A 154 -22.66 15.41 -20.47
N GLU A 155 -21.71 15.30 -21.40
CA GLU A 155 -21.94 15.62 -22.81
C GLU A 155 -22.98 14.71 -23.47
N LEU A 156 -22.98 13.41 -23.15
CA LEU A 156 -23.93 12.44 -23.71
C LEU A 156 -25.32 12.52 -23.08
N GLY A 157 -25.41 12.84 -21.80
CA GLY A 157 -26.65 12.78 -21.02
C GLY A 157 -27.32 14.14 -20.78
N SER A 158 -26.62 15.25 -21.02
CA SER A 158 -27.19 16.58 -20.77
C SER A 158 -28.18 16.97 -21.85
N LEU A 159 -29.30 17.56 -21.42
CA LEU A 159 -30.25 18.19 -22.31
C LEU A 159 -29.67 19.52 -22.82
N ASP A 160 -29.54 19.68 -24.13
CA ASP A 160 -29.27 20.98 -24.73
C ASP A 160 -30.53 21.86 -24.61
N TYR A 161 -30.54 22.72 -23.59
CA TYR A 161 -31.67 23.62 -23.33
C TYR A 161 -31.96 24.58 -24.50
N GLY A 162 -30.96 24.94 -25.31
CA GLY A 162 -31.16 25.79 -26.47
C GLY A 162 -31.96 25.06 -27.55
N GLN A 163 -31.50 23.88 -27.95
CA GLN A 163 -32.21 23.04 -28.91
C GLN A 163 -33.59 22.61 -28.37
N ALA A 164 -33.67 22.15 -27.12
CA ALA A 164 -34.92 21.74 -26.49
C ALA A 164 -35.94 22.87 -26.45
N THR A 165 -35.50 24.12 -26.20
CA THR A 165 -36.40 25.29 -26.22
C THR A 165 -36.91 25.58 -27.63
N VAL A 166 -36.05 25.48 -28.66
CA VAL A 166 -36.47 25.67 -30.06
C VAL A 166 -37.48 24.59 -30.46
N GLU A 167 -37.20 23.33 -30.17
CA GLU A 167 -38.12 22.21 -30.43
C GLU A 167 -39.45 22.39 -29.70
N LEU A 168 -39.42 22.76 -28.42
CA LEU A 168 -40.62 23.02 -27.62
C LEU A 168 -41.47 24.17 -28.20
N ASN A 169 -40.84 25.26 -28.63
CA ASN A 169 -41.55 26.37 -29.29
C ASN A 169 -42.15 25.94 -30.64
N GLY A 170 -41.42 25.11 -31.40
CA GLY A 170 -41.92 24.49 -32.63
C GLY A 170 -43.16 23.63 -32.38
N TYR A 171 -43.12 22.75 -31.36
CA TYR A 171 -44.26 21.94 -30.97
C TYR A 171 -45.45 22.79 -30.50
N ASN A 172 -45.23 23.85 -29.73
CA ASN A 172 -46.29 24.79 -29.34
C ASN A 172 -46.90 25.51 -30.54
N THR A 173 -46.08 25.92 -31.51
CA THR A 173 -46.56 26.56 -32.75
C THR A 173 -47.39 25.59 -33.58
N ALA A 174 -46.91 24.34 -33.77
CA ALA A 174 -47.65 23.28 -34.46
C ALA A 174 -48.97 22.94 -33.76
N LEU A 175 -48.97 22.91 -32.42
CA LEU A 175 -50.17 22.71 -31.60
C LEU A 175 -51.20 23.82 -31.83
N GLN A 176 -50.77 25.09 -31.80
CA GLN A 176 -51.65 26.22 -32.10
C GLN A 176 -52.21 26.18 -33.53
N ALA A 177 -51.37 25.82 -34.51
CA ALA A 177 -51.81 25.66 -35.90
C ALA A 177 -52.86 24.54 -36.04
N SER A 178 -52.65 23.42 -35.36
CA SER A 178 -53.58 22.29 -35.32
C SER A 178 -54.93 22.70 -34.71
N TYR A 179 -54.93 23.47 -33.61
CA TYR A 179 -56.16 24.02 -33.03
C TYR A 179 -56.88 24.97 -34.00
N LYS A 180 -56.16 25.85 -34.71
CA LYS A 180 -56.76 26.73 -35.72
C LYS A 180 -57.34 25.95 -36.90
N ALA A 181 -56.64 24.93 -37.39
CA ALA A 181 -57.12 24.06 -38.48
C ALA A 181 -58.37 23.28 -38.05
N TYR A 182 -58.35 22.68 -36.85
CA TYR A 182 -59.50 22.01 -36.27
C TYR A 182 -60.70 22.96 -36.10
N SER A 183 -60.48 24.17 -35.58
CA SER A 183 -61.52 25.19 -35.46
C SER A 183 -62.14 25.57 -36.80
N LYS A 184 -61.32 25.72 -37.86
CA LYS A 184 -61.82 25.97 -39.21
C LYS A 184 -62.61 24.79 -39.77
N ILE A 185 -62.15 23.55 -39.60
CA ILE A 185 -62.86 22.34 -40.07
C ILE A 185 -64.17 22.16 -39.30
N SER A 186 -64.17 22.35 -37.97
CA SER A 186 -65.38 22.31 -37.16
C SER A 186 -66.36 23.45 -37.50
N GLY A 187 -65.85 24.59 -37.97
CA GLY A 187 -66.65 25.71 -38.46
C GLY A 187 -67.17 25.53 -39.90
N LEU A 188 -66.58 24.63 -40.69
CA LEU A 188 -67.13 24.13 -41.94
C LEU A 188 -68.29 23.16 -41.63
N SER A 189 -69.36 23.71 -41.06
CA SER A 189 -70.65 23.03 -41.00
C SER A 189 -71.16 22.84 -42.42
N LEU A 190 -71.64 21.63 -42.75
CA LEU A 190 -72.32 21.30 -44.01
C LEU A 190 -73.54 22.21 -44.30
N PHE A 191 -73.97 23.03 -43.33
CA PHE A 191 -75.04 24.01 -43.46
C PHE A 191 -74.63 25.36 -44.07
N ASN A 192 -73.34 25.62 -44.31
CA ASN A 192 -72.87 26.89 -44.90
C ASN A 192 -72.60 26.84 -46.41
N ILE A 193 -72.79 25.68 -47.05
CA ILE A 193 -72.64 25.48 -48.51
C ILE A 193 -74.00 25.33 -49.24
N LEU A 194 -75.11 25.26 -48.50
CA LEU A 194 -76.48 25.19 -49.03
C LEU A 194 -77.22 26.51 -48.87
#